data_AF-A0A6L7MH48-F1
#
_entry.id   AF-A0A6L7MH48-F1
#
_cell.length_a   1.000
_cell.length_b   1.000
_cell.length_c   1.000
_cell.angle_alpha   90.00
_cell.angle_beta   90.00
_cell.angle_gamma   90.00
#
_symmetry.space_group_name_H-M   'P 1'
#
loop_
_entity.id
_entity.type
_entity.pdbx_description
1 polymer ?
#
loop_
_entity_poly.entity_id
_entity_poly.type
_entity_poly.pdbx_seq_one_letter_code
_entity_poly.pdbx_strand_id
1 'polypeptide(L)'
;MAHQRFPSIVRTTPLWYIPPHEKFQTRRCNQLELIRRRHRRTLERMQASPTPVDIRWAEIESLLNALGVSLVERAGSRVQLVKGPDSIVVHRPHPRPTTRRDSIRDIVKFIERTGEG
;
A
#
# COMPACT_ATOMS: atom_id res chain seq x y z
N MET A 1 -50.98 33.41 -10.87
CA MET A 1 -51.52 32.10 -11.32
C MET A 1 -50.51 31.48 -12.28
N ALA A 2 -50.37 30.17 -12.20
CA ALA A 2 -49.33 29.34 -12.83
C ALA A 2 -49.15 29.60 -14.34
N HIS A 3 -47.94 29.43 -14.85
CA HIS A 3 -47.56 28.22 -15.58
C HIS A 3 -46.08 28.28 -15.97
N GLN A 4 -45.36 27.21 -15.59
CA GLN A 4 -44.01 26.91 -16.03
C GLN A 4 -43.98 26.74 -17.56
N ARG A 5 -42.95 27.28 -18.21
CA ARG A 5 -42.40 26.71 -19.45
C ARG A 5 -40.93 27.10 -19.58
N PHE A 6 -40.06 26.12 -19.38
CA PHE A 6 -38.63 26.21 -19.62
C PHE A 6 -38.36 26.36 -21.13
N PRO A 7 -37.53 27.32 -21.58
CA PRO A 7 -36.96 27.24 -22.91
C PRO A 7 -35.87 26.16 -22.93
N SER A 8 -35.97 25.28 -23.92
CA SER A 8 -35.06 24.17 -24.20
C SER A 8 -33.62 24.66 -24.38
N ILE A 9 -32.78 24.43 -23.38
CA ILE A 9 -31.33 24.63 -23.46
C ILE A 9 -30.74 23.37 -24.10
N VAL A 10 -30.61 23.36 -25.43
CA VAL A 10 -29.64 22.49 -26.11
C VAL A 10 -28.25 23.14 -25.99
N ARG A 11 -27.57 22.88 -24.86
CA ARG A 11 -26.15 23.21 -24.70
C ARG A 11 -25.32 22.13 -25.40
N THR A 12 -25.01 22.34 -26.66
CA THR A 12 -23.89 21.64 -27.32
C THR A 12 -22.59 22.14 -26.70
N THR A 13 -21.97 21.36 -25.81
CA THR A 13 -20.57 21.58 -25.40
C THR A 13 -19.65 21.24 -26.57
N PRO A 14 -18.80 22.17 -27.06
CA PRO A 14 -17.84 21.88 -28.13
C PRO A 14 -16.80 20.85 -27.65
N LEU A 15 -16.45 19.89 -28.51
CA LEU A 15 -15.58 18.74 -28.19
C LEU A 15 -14.09 19.09 -27.95
N TRP A 16 -13.73 20.37 -27.84
CA TRP A 16 -12.35 20.85 -27.71
C TRP A 16 -12.06 21.59 -26.39
N TYR A 17 -13.04 21.69 -25.48
CA TYR A 17 -12.85 22.38 -24.20
C TYR A 17 -12.86 21.38 -23.04
N ILE A 18 -11.72 20.74 -22.81
CA ILE A 18 -11.42 20.06 -21.55
C ILE A 18 -10.85 21.14 -20.62
N PRO A 19 -11.54 21.56 -19.55
CA PRO A 19 -11.01 22.57 -18.63
C PRO A 19 -9.74 22.05 -17.94
N PRO A 20 -8.56 22.67 -18.12
CA PRO A 20 -7.36 22.28 -17.40
C PRO A 20 -7.21 23.15 -16.15
N HIS A 21 -8.07 22.97 -15.14
CA HIS A 21 -7.79 23.55 -13.83
C HIS A 21 -8.45 22.85 -12.65
N GLU A 22 -8.49 21.52 -12.62
CA GLU A 22 -8.44 20.87 -11.31
C GLU A 22 -7.03 20.34 -11.13
N LYS A 23 -6.16 21.26 -10.67
CA LYS A 23 -4.96 20.87 -9.96
C LYS A 23 -5.45 20.12 -8.73
N PHE A 24 -5.73 18.83 -8.88
CA PHE A 24 -5.57 17.88 -7.79
C PHE A 24 -4.10 18.04 -7.40
N GLN A 25 -3.88 18.93 -6.43
CA GLN A 25 -2.83 18.75 -5.47
C GLN A 25 -3.13 17.42 -4.80
N THR A 26 -2.81 16.30 -5.46
CA THR A 26 -2.11 15.27 -4.74
C THR A 26 -0.85 15.96 -4.26
N ARG A 27 -0.97 16.58 -3.07
CA ARG A 27 0.07 16.40 -2.09
C ARG A 27 0.35 14.91 -2.16
N ARG A 28 1.44 14.58 -2.84
CA ARG A 28 2.07 13.29 -2.77
C ARG A 28 2.52 13.26 -1.32
N CYS A 29 1.56 13.04 -0.42
CA CYS A 29 1.83 12.79 0.98
C CYS A 29 2.71 11.58 0.88
N ASN A 30 4.01 11.78 1.11
CA ASN A 30 4.96 10.70 1.17
C ASN A 30 4.27 9.67 2.04
N GLN A 31 3.96 8.49 1.51
CA GLN A 31 3.21 7.48 2.24
C GLN A 31 3.96 7.14 3.55
N LEU A 32 5.29 7.35 3.53
CA LEU A 32 6.25 7.37 4.64
C LEU A 32 6.02 8.44 5.75
N GLU A 33 5.25 9.50 5.50
CA GLU A 33 4.93 10.55 6.47
C GLU A 33 3.68 10.19 7.29
N LEU A 34 2.83 9.29 6.77
CA LEU A 34 1.61 8.82 7.45
C LEU A 34 1.83 7.55 8.30
N ILE A 35 2.99 6.90 8.20
CA ILE A 35 3.31 5.73 9.01
C ILE A 35 3.64 6.14 10.47
N ARG A 36 2.91 5.57 11.43
CA ARG A 36 3.15 5.80 12.87
C ARG A 36 4.60 5.40 13.24
N ARG A 37 5.20 6.08 14.23
CA ARG A 37 6.57 5.82 14.73
C ARG A 37 6.89 4.33 15.00
N ARG A 38 5.88 3.55 15.41
CA ARG A 38 6.00 2.10 15.61
C ARG A 38 6.35 1.33 14.34
N HIS A 39 5.78 1.71 13.19
CA HIS A 39 6.01 1.04 11.91
C HIS A 39 7.43 1.29 11.41
N ARG A 40 7.94 2.52 11.59
CA ARG A 40 9.35 2.86 11.33
C ARG A 40 10.30 1.98 12.15
N ARG A 41 10.05 1.84 13.46
CA ARG A 41 10.84 0.94 14.32
C ARG A 41 10.78 -0.52 13.85
N THR A 42 9.62 -1.00 13.39
CA THR A 42 9.51 -2.35 12.83
C THR A 42 10.35 -2.49 11.57
N LEU A 43 10.31 -1.51 10.67
CA LEU A 43 11.11 -1.51 9.44
C LEU A 43 12.62 -1.49 9.75
N GLU A 44 13.07 -0.62 10.64
CA GLU A 44 14.45 -0.54 11.11
C GLU A 44 14.91 -1.89 11.71
N ARG A 45 14.05 -2.53 12.51
CA ARG A 45 14.33 -3.87 13.05
C ARG A 45 14.43 -4.92 11.94
N MET A 46 13.59 -4.87 10.91
CA MET A 46 13.64 -5.81 9.78
C MET A 46 14.91 -5.63 8.95
N GLN A 47 15.36 -4.39 8.76
CA GLN A 47 16.60 -4.03 8.03
C GLN A 47 17.88 -4.23 8.85
N ALA A 48 17.78 -4.37 10.18
CA ALA A 48 18.94 -4.60 11.04
C ALA A 48 19.70 -5.89 10.68
N SER A 49 21.03 -5.84 10.83
CA SER A 49 21.92 -7.00 10.68
C SER A 49 22.66 -7.23 12.01
N PRO A 50 22.40 -8.33 12.73
CA PRO A 50 21.54 -9.47 12.37
C PRO A 50 20.04 -9.17 12.51
N THR A 51 19.23 -9.74 11.61
CA THR A 51 17.76 -9.60 11.66
C THR A 51 17.20 -10.28 12.92
N PRO A 52 16.48 -9.55 13.79
CA PRO A 52 15.93 -10.11 15.01
C PRO A 52 14.83 -11.12 14.70
N VAL A 53 14.86 -12.27 15.39
CA VAL A 53 13.90 -13.37 15.23
C VAL A 53 12.57 -13.14 15.97
N ASP A 54 12.47 -12.07 16.75
CA ASP A 54 11.33 -11.75 17.60
C ASP A 54 10.25 -10.89 16.91
N ILE A 55 10.42 -10.59 15.61
CA ILE A 55 9.42 -9.79 14.88
C ILE A 55 8.16 -10.63 14.66
N ARG A 56 7.05 -10.19 15.27
CA ARG A 56 5.74 -10.82 15.14
C ARG A 56 5.18 -10.57 13.74
N TRP A 57 4.57 -11.60 13.15
CA TRP A 57 3.92 -11.48 11.85
C TRP A 57 2.89 -10.33 11.79
N ALA A 58 2.11 -10.15 12.86
CA ALA A 58 1.13 -9.06 12.94
C ALA A 58 1.76 -7.64 12.85
N GLU A 59 2.99 -7.46 13.34
CA GLU A 59 3.71 -6.18 13.18
C GLU A 59 4.11 -5.96 11.72
N ILE A 60 4.53 -7.02 11.03
CA ILE A 60 4.87 -7.01 9.61
C ILE A 60 3.63 -6.74 8.76
N GLU A 61 2.51 -7.42 9.01
CA GLU A 61 1.24 -7.16 8.32
C GLU A 61 0.79 -5.70 8.49
N SER A 62 0.90 -5.17 9.70
CA SER A 62 0.52 -3.78 9.97
C SER A 62 1.44 -2.78 9.28
N LEU A 63 2.75 -3.05 9.21
CA LEU A 63 3.71 -2.26 8.43
C LEU A 63 3.39 -2.30 6.94
N LEU A 64 3.20 -3.50 6.39
CA LEU A 64 2.91 -3.71 4.97
C LEU A 64 1.61 -3.01 4.54
N ASN A 65 0.55 -3.12 5.35
CA ASN A 65 -0.71 -2.42 5.12
C ASN A 65 -0.51 -0.89 5.17
N ALA A 66 0.29 -0.38 6.11
CA ALA A 66 0.61 1.03 6.19
C ALA A 66 1.44 1.54 4.99
N LEU A 67 2.24 0.67 4.37
CA LEU A 67 2.97 0.94 3.14
C LEU A 67 2.10 0.78 1.87
N GLY A 68 0.82 0.43 2.02
CA GLY A 68 -0.10 0.20 0.89
C GLY A 68 0.14 -1.12 0.17
N VAL A 69 0.80 -2.09 0.80
CA VAL A 69 0.98 -3.45 0.28
C VAL A 69 -0.28 -4.26 0.56
N SER A 70 -0.82 -4.89 -0.48
CA SER A 70 -1.96 -5.80 -0.37
C SER A 70 -1.49 -7.21 -0.03
N LEU A 71 -2.11 -7.83 0.97
CA LEU A 71 -1.83 -9.22 1.36
C LEU A 71 -2.97 -10.10 0.85
N VAL A 72 -2.64 -11.07 -0.01
CA VAL A 72 -3.60 -12.03 -0.58
C VAL A 72 -3.26 -13.42 -0.05
N GLU A 73 -4.16 -14.00 0.72
CA GLU A 73 -4.02 -15.39 1.19
C GLU A 73 -4.19 -16.37 0.02
N ARG A 74 -3.34 -17.39 -0.03
CA ARG A 74 -3.39 -18.45 -1.05
C ARG A 74 -3.59 -19.80 -0.38
N ALA A 75 -3.81 -20.85 -1.19
CA ALA A 75 -3.90 -22.22 -0.67
C ALA A 75 -2.59 -22.68 -0.03
N GLY A 76 -2.69 -23.38 1.11
CA GLY A 76 -1.58 -23.63 2.02
C GLY A 76 -1.17 -22.36 2.76
N SER A 77 -0.27 -22.42 3.74
CA SER A 77 0.15 -21.27 4.55
C SER A 77 1.00 -20.24 3.78
N ARG A 78 0.56 -19.81 2.60
CA ARG A 78 1.24 -18.89 1.67
C ARG A 78 0.46 -17.59 1.61
N VAL A 79 1.19 -16.48 1.68
CA VAL A 79 0.65 -15.13 1.57
C VAL A 79 1.38 -14.44 0.42
N GLN A 80 0.62 -13.93 -0.54
CA GLN A 80 1.14 -13.13 -1.62
C GLN A 80 1.10 -11.66 -1.22
N LEU A 81 2.23 -10.99 -1.27
CA LEU A 81 2.36 -9.55 -1.09
C LEU A 81 2.33 -8.88 -2.46
N VAL A 82 1.49 -7.87 -2.64
CA VAL A 82 1.30 -7.18 -3.93
C VAL A 82 1.39 -5.68 -3.72
N LYS A 83 2.23 -4.99 -4.49
CA LYS A 83 2.31 -3.53 -4.52
C LYS A 83 2.61 -3.07 -5.95
N GLY A 84 1.64 -2.44 -6.59
CA GLY A 84 1.75 -2.03 -7.99
C GLY A 84 2.04 -3.25 -8.91
N PRO A 85 3.07 -3.19 -9.77
CA PRO A 85 3.45 -4.31 -10.64
C PRO A 85 4.22 -5.42 -9.91
N ASP A 86 4.70 -5.16 -8.69
CA ASP A 86 5.54 -6.07 -7.94
C ASP A 86 4.72 -7.00 -7.04
N SER A 87 5.08 -8.27 -7.03
CA SER A 87 4.58 -9.20 -6.01
C SER A 87 5.62 -10.24 -5.60
N ILE A 88 5.48 -10.75 -4.37
CA ILE A 88 6.24 -11.90 -3.85
C ILE A 88 5.30 -12.84 -3.11
N VAL A 89 5.64 -14.13 -3.05
CA VAL A 89 4.92 -15.10 -2.23
C VAL A 89 5.81 -15.49 -1.06
N VAL A 90 5.32 -15.26 0.14
CA VAL A 90 6.00 -15.61 1.39
C VAL A 90 5.21 -16.69 2.13
N HIS A 91 5.92 -17.54 2.86
CA HIS A 91 5.28 -18.50 3.74
C HIS A 91 4.90 -17.82 5.05
N ARG A 92 3.63 -17.90 5.43
CA ARG A 92 3.18 -17.54 6.76
C ARG A 92 3.87 -18.49 7.75
N PRO A 93 4.49 -17.97 8.83
CA PRO A 93 5.00 -18.83 9.88
C PRO A 93 3.82 -19.57 10.53
N HIS A 94 3.84 -20.89 10.46
CA HIS A 94 2.89 -21.76 11.15
C HIS A 94 3.71 -22.87 11.81
N PRO A 95 3.57 -23.19 13.12
CA PRO A 95 2.67 -22.67 14.18
C PRO A 95 3.34 -21.68 15.16
N ARG A 96 4.54 -21.16 14.88
CA ARG A 96 5.23 -20.22 15.78
C ARG A 96 4.89 -18.77 15.39
N PRO A 97 4.64 -17.86 16.36
CA PRO A 97 4.29 -16.46 16.08
C PRO A 97 5.46 -15.63 15.51
N THR A 98 6.65 -16.23 15.44
CA THR A 98 7.89 -15.62 14.97
C THR A 98 8.14 -15.94 13.49
N THR A 99 8.42 -14.89 12.72
CA THR A 99 8.70 -14.99 11.29
C THR A 99 10.12 -15.51 11.05
N ARG A 100 10.31 -16.41 10.08
CA ARG A 100 11.65 -16.91 9.73
C ARG A 100 12.51 -15.76 9.18
N ARG A 101 13.80 -15.76 9.52
CA ARG A 101 14.77 -14.75 9.05
C ARG A 101 14.79 -14.62 7.53
N ASP A 102 14.67 -15.74 6.82
CA ASP A 102 14.66 -15.75 5.35
C ASP A 102 13.43 -15.03 4.80
N SER A 103 12.24 -15.30 5.37
CA SER A 103 11.01 -14.59 4.98
C SER A 103 11.09 -13.09 5.31
N ILE A 104 11.70 -12.70 6.43
CA ILE A 104 11.92 -11.28 6.74
C ILE A 104 12.83 -10.64 5.69
N ARG A 105 13.92 -11.31 5.31
CA ARG A 105 14.86 -10.83 4.28
C ARG A 105 14.18 -10.66 2.92
N ASP A 106 13.33 -11.60 2.53
CA ASP A 106 12.57 -11.51 1.27
C ASP A 106 11.60 -10.32 1.28
N ILE A 107 10.96 -10.06 2.42
CA ILE A 107 10.06 -8.92 2.60
C ILE A 107 10.84 -7.59 2.55
N VAL A 108 12.01 -7.50 3.19
CA VAL A 108 12.85 -6.28 3.13
C VAL A 108 13.26 -5.98 1.69
N LYS A 109 13.75 -6.99 0.96
CA LYS A 109 14.11 -6.83 -0.46
C LYS A 109 12.92 -6.40 -1.32
N PHE A 110 11.72 -6.89 -1.02
CA PHE A 110 10.51 -6.46 -1.70
C PHE A 110 10.17 -5.00 -1.41
N ILE A 111 10.26 -4.57 -0.14
CA ILE A 111 10.02 -3.17 0.25
C ILE A 111 11.02 -2.24 -0.46
N GLU A 112 12.32 -2.59 -0.44
CA GLU A 112 13.38 -1.87 -1.17
C GLU A 112 13.09 -1.77 -2.67
N ARG A 113 12.71 -2.89 -3.31
CA ARG A 113 12.37 -2.93 -4.74
C ARG A 113 11.16 -2.07 -5.09
N THR A 114 10.16 -2.00 -4.20
CA THR A 114 8.96 -1.19 -4.41
C THR A 114 9.14 0.31 -4.13
N GLY A 115 10.39 0.75 -3.90
CA GLY A 115 10.76 2.16 -3.79
C GLY A 115 10.52 2.80 -2.42
N GLU A 116 10.42 2.00 -1.34
CA GLU A 116 10.24 2.48 0.05
C GLU A 116 11.46 2.17 0.94
N GLY A 117 12.64 2.03 0.33
CA GLY A 117 13.92 1.76 0.99
C GLY A 117 14.59 3.02 1.53
#